data_AF-A0A7C5LPG7-F1
#
_entry.id   AF-A0A7C5LPG7-F1
#
_cell.length_a   1.000
_cell.length_b   1.000
_cell.length_c   1.000
_cell.angle_alpha   90.00
_cell.angle_beta   90.00
_cell.angle_gamma   90.00
#
_symmetry.space_group_name_H-M   'P 1'
#
loop_
_entity.id
_entity.type
_entity.pdbx_description
1 polymer ?
#
loop_
_entity_poly.entity_id
_entity_poly.type
_entity_poly.pdbx_seq_one_letter_code
_entity_poly.pdbx_strand_id
1 'polypeptide(L)' 'DFDRNAARGMRLDIAAGTAVRFEPGQKREVRLVPIAGARRVFGFNQHVMGEL' A
#
# COMPACT_ATOMS: atom_id res chain seq x y z
N ASP A 1 7.63 10.63 -3.80
CA ASP A 1 8.80 9.74 -3.67
C ASP A 1 8.77 9.13 -2.28
N PHE A 2 8.98 7.82 -2.16
CA PHE A 2 8.95 7.07 -0.89
C PHE A 2 9.59 5.68 -1.06
N ASP A 3 9.93 5.03 0.05
CA ASP A 3 10.51 3.68 0.04
C ASP A 3 9.46 2.61 -0.39
N ARG A 4 9.61 2.12 -1.62
CA ARG A 4 8.75 1.08 -2.21
C ARG A 4 8.91 -0.28 -1.53
N ASN A 5 10.09 -0.58 -0.97
CA ASN A 5 10.35 -1.85 -0.31
C ASN A 5 9.60 -1.90 1.03
N ALA A 6 9.63 -0.81 1.80
CA ALA A 6 8.88 -0.68 3.04
C ALA A 6 7.35 -0.82 2.86
N ALA A 7 6.83 -0.50 1.66
CA ALA A 7 5.41 -0.61 1.35
C ALA A 7 4.98 -1.95 0.73
N ARG A 8 5.92 -2.86 0.43
CA ARG A 8 5.60 -4.13 -0.25
C ARG A 8 4.74 -5.02 0.66
N GLY A 9 3.58 -5.43 0.15
CA GLY A 9 2.64 -6.28 0.90
C GLY A 9 1.88 -5.57 2.02
N MET A 10 1.86 -4.24 1.99
CA MET A 10 1.20 -3.39 2.98
C MET A 10 0.03 -2.63 2.34
N ARG A 11 -0.91 -2.17 3.17
CA ARG A 11 -1.97 -1.22 2.81
C ARG A 11 -2.02 -0.06 3.79
N LEU A 12 -2.72 1.02 3.43
CA LEU A 12 -2.96 2.14 4.35
C LEU A 12 -3.71 1.66 5.60
N ASP A 13 -3.21 2.06 6.77
CA ASP A 13 -3.86 1.84 8.05
C ASP A 13 -4.88 2.96 8.34
N ILE A 14 -6.01 2.87 7.65
CA ILE A 14 -7.14 3.79 7.73
C ILE A 14 -8.45 3.00 7.74
N ALA A 15 -9.55 3.67 8.10
CA ALA A 15 -10.87 3.07 8.06
C ALA A 15 -11.22 2.51 6.67
N ALA A 16 -11.83 1.33 6.63
CA ALA A 16 -12.19 0.68 5.38
C ALA A 16 -13.11 1.58 4.53
N GLY A 17 -12.84 1.64 3.22
CA GLY A 17 -13.60 2.47 2.27
C GLY A 17 -13.17 3.94 2.22
N THR A 18 -12.23 4.38 3.07
CA THR A 18 -11.69 5.75 3.02
C THR A 18 -10.39 5.83 2.21
N ALA A 19 -9.91 7.05 1.96
CA ALA A 19 -8.70 7.29 1.17
C ALA A 19 -7.83 8.42 1.77
N VAL A 20 -6.55 8.43 1.42
CA VAL A 20 -5.61 9.54 1.69
C VAL A 20 -5.33 10.27 0.39
N ARG A 21 -5.54 11.59 0.38
CA ARG A 21 -5.26 12.46 -0.76
C ARG A 21 -3.86 13.07 -0.63
N PHE A 22 -3.13 13.11 -1.74
CA PHE A 22 -1.83 13.78 -1.87
C PHE A 22 -1.94 14.83 -2.98
N GLU A 23 -1.86 16.11 -2.61
CA GLU A 23 -1.83 17.21 -3.59
C GLU A 23 -0.47 17.32 -4.30
N PRO A 24 -0.39 17.98 -5.46
CA PRO A 24 0.89 18.26 -6.11
C PRO A 24 1.89 18.93 -5.13
N GLY A 25 3.05 18.28 -4.95
CA GLY A 25 4.10 18.75 -4.05
C GLY A 25 3.92 18.39 -2.57
N GLN A 26 2.78 17.83 -2.15
CA GLN A 26 2.53 17.46 -0.77
C GLN A 26 3.38 16.25 -0.35
N LYS A 27 4.00 16.36 0.83
CA LYS A 27 4.64 15.24 1.53
C LYS A 27 3.92 14.99 2.84
N ARG A 28 3.64 13.72 3.14
CA ARG A 28 2.96 13.31 4.37
C ARG A 28 3.45 11.94 4.78
N GLU A 29 3.66 11.76 6.08
CA GLU A 29 3.88 10.44 6.66
C GLU A 29 2.55 9.72 6.86
N VAL A 30 2.50 8.45 6.47
CA VAL A 30 1.32 7.59 6.58
C VAL A 30 1.68 6.30 7.27
N ARG A 31 0.71 5.74 7.99
CA ARG A 31 0.85 4.42 8.61
C ARG A 31 0.39 3.35 7.65
N LEU A 32 1.13 2.25 7.65
CA LEU A 32 0.86 1.07 6.85
C LEU A 32 0.63 -0.13 7.76
N VAL A 33 -0.24 -1.03 7.32
CA VAL A 33 -0.55 -2.30 7.99
C VAL A 33 -0.41 -3.44 6.98
N PRO A 34 0.10 -4.63 7.39
CA PRO A 34 0.26 -5.75 6.48
C PRO A 34 -1.09 -6.22 5.90
N ILE A 35 -1.04 -6.66 4.65
CA ILE A 35 -2.11 -7.49 4.08
C ILE A 35 -2.13 -8.82 4.86
N ALA A 36 -3.31 -9.25 5.27
CA ALA A 36 -3.53 -10.49 6.01
C ALA A 36 -4.02 -11.63 5.08
N GLY A 37 -4.42 -12.76 5.67
CA GLY A 37 -4.86 -13.94 4.91
C GLY A 37 -3.68 -14.64 4.23
N ALA A 38 -3.89 -15.16 3.02
CA ALA A 38 -2.85 -15.90 2.27
C ALA A 38 -1.67 -15.03 1.78
N ARG A 39 -1.75 -13.70 1.94
CA ARG A 39 -0.70 -12.75 1.51
C ARG A 39 -0.29 -12.94 0.04
N ARG A 40 -1.28 -13.16 -0.83
CA ARG A 40 -1.09 -13.23 -2.29
C ARG A 40 -1.63 -11.97 -2.94
N VAL A 41 -0.84 -11.36 -3.83
CA VAL A 41 -1.18 -10.09 -4.49
C VAL A 41 -1.26 -10.28 -6.00
N PHE A 42 -2.44 -10.09 -6.55
CA PHE A 42 -2.73 -10.15 -7.98
C PHE A 42 -3.40 -8.85 -8.45
N GLY A 43 -3.15 -8.41 -9.68
CA GLY A 43 -3.67 -7.15 -10.23
C GLY A 43 -2.76 -5.94 -9.97
N PHE A 44 -3.35 -4.78 -9.64
CA PHE A 44 -2.66 -3.49 -9.53
C PHE A 44 -1.81 -3.20 -10.78
N ASN A 45 -0.56 -2.75 -10.63
CA ASN A 45 0.39 -2.58 -11.72
C ASN A 45 1.17 -3.88 -12.05
N GLN A 46 0.67 -5.05 -11.63
CA GLN A 46 1.21 -6.38 -11.95
C GLN A 46 2.65 -6.68 -11.47
N HIS A 47 3.13 -6.00 -10.43
CA HIS A 47 4.50 -6.18 -9.91
C HIS A 47 4.72 -7.41 -9.01
N VAL A 48 3.68 -8.13 -8.60
CA VAL A 48 3.78 -9.29 -7.70
C VAL A 48 3.19 -10.53 -8.34
N MET A 49 1.88 -10.51 -8.65
CA MET A 49 1.16 -11.59 -9.36
C MET A 49 1.34 -12.99 -8.74
N GLY A 50 1.35 -13.06 -7.41
CA GLY A 50 1.66 -14.30 -6.70
C GLY A 50 1.76 -14.11 -5.18
N GLU A 51 2.48 -15.02 -4.54
CA GLU A 51 2.84 -14.90 -3.12
C GLU A 51 3.81 -13.75 -2.88
N LEU A 52 3.67 -13.11 -1.71
CA LEU A 52 4.54 -12.03 -1.24
C LEU A 52 5.82 -12.54 -0.58
#